data_AF-S4R9X7-F1
#
_entry.id   AF-S4R9X7-F1
#
_cell.length_a   1.000
_cell.length_b   1.000
_cell.length_c   1.000
_cell.angle_alpha   90.00
_cell.angle_beta   90.00
_cell.angle_gamma   90.00
#
_symmetry.space_group_name_H-M   'P 1'
#
loop_
_entity.id
_entity.type
_entity.pdbx_description
1 polymer ?
#
loop_
_entity_poly.entity_id
_entity_poly.type
_entity_poly.pdbx_seq_one_letter_code
_entity_poly.pdbx_strand_id
1 'polypeptide(L)'
;VIDSTALCSGYVNAEHVSVLAFMCPGPNDSSSATYCCGFADLKYCCEEPDHFFPYSHSYMWALSVGALVGLGFAALVFLAFVVSVCVLGYLFLCTKPRGRLDSGLHLQ
;
A
#
# COMPACT_ATOMS: atom_id res chain seq x y z
N VAL A 1 14.11 17.53 17.00
CA VAL A 1 15.14 17.09 17.97
C VAL A 1 15.06 15.58 17.98
N ILE A 2 16.18 14.91 17.69
CA ILE A 2 16.28 13.45 17.58
C ILE A 2 15.98 12.87 18.96
N ASP A 3 14.91 12.10 19.07
CA ASP A 3 14.42 11.51 20.32
C ASP A 3 15.21 10.22 20.61
N SER A 4 16.51 10.37 20.88
CA SER A 4 17.42 9.31 21.34
C SER A 4 17.61 9.34 22.86
N THR A 5 16.69 10.00 23.55
CA THR A 5 16.63 10.11 25.01
C THR A 5 15.46 9.29 25.51
N ALA A 6 15.55 8.72 26.71
CA ALA A 6 14.47 7.97 27.37
C ALA A 6 13.21 8.82 27.69
N LEU A 7 13.00 9.96 27.03
CA LEU A 7 11.90 10.89 27.22
C LEU A 7 11.10 11.00 25.92
N CYS A 8 9.99 10.27 25.84
CA CYS A 8 9.03 10.43 24.76
C CYS A 8 8.32 11.79 24.88
N SER A 9 8.45 12.63 23.85
CA SER A 9 7.72 13.90 23.78
C SER A 9 6.20 13.67 23.67
N GLY A 10 5.40 14.58 24.24
CA GLY A 10 3.94 14.53 24.14
C GLY A 10 3.44 14.51 22.69
N TYR A 11 2.25 13.94 22.49
CA TYR A 11 1.64 13.78 21.16
C TYR A 11 0.12 13.81 21.24
N VAL A 12 -0.54 13.90 20.09
CA VAL A 12 -1.99 13.76 19.98
C VAL A 12 -2.25 12.41 19.32
N ASN A 13 -3.04 11.55 19.95
CA ASN A 13 -3.33 10.23 19.43
C ASN A 13 -4.37 10.27 18.29
N ALA A 14 -4.63 9.13 17.65
CA ALA A 14 -5.62 9.03 16.57
C ALA A 14 -7.05 9.44 17.02
N GLU A 15 -7.37 9.32 18.30
CA GLU A 15 -8.65 9.73 18.92
C GLU A 15 -8.68 11.22 19.29
N HIS A 16 -7.67 11.99 18.87
CA HIS A 16 -7.51 13.42 19.15
C HIS A 16 -7.32 13.75 20.63
N VAL A 17 -6.86 12.77 21.41
CA VAL A 17 -6.52 12.93 22.82
C VAL A 17 -5.05 13.31 22.96
N SER A 18 -4.77 14.38 23.68
CA SER A 18 -3.41 14.82 23.99
C SER A 18 -2.79 13.93 25.06
N VAL A 19 -1.71 13.24 24.71
CA VAL A 19 -0.88 12.46 25.61
C VAL A 19 0.32 13.32 26.01
N LEU A 20 0.54 13.48 27.32
CA LEU A 20 1.70 14.21 27.85
C LEU A 20 3.01 13.46 27.54
N ALA A 21 4.12 14.18 27.64
CA ALA A 21 5.45 13.56 27.58
C ALA A 21 5.61 12.56 28.73
N PHE A 22 6.29 11.45 28.46
CA PHE A 22 6.52 10.38 29.43
C PHE A 22 7.94 9.84 29.30
N MET A 23 8.44 9.25 30.38
CA MET A 23 9.78 8.65 30.41
C MET A 23 9.70 7.14 30.28
N CYS A 24 10.67 6.57 29.58
CA CYS A 24 10.86 5.14 29.42
C CYS A 24 11.92 4.61 30.41
N PRO A 25 11.71 3.44 31.03
CA PRO A 25 10.51 2.60 30.94
C PRO A 25 9.34 3.16 31.77
N GLY A 26 8.11 2.94 31.30
CA GLY A 26 6.90 3.23 32.05
C GLY A 26 6.68 2.25 33.21
N PRO A 27 5.66 2.48 34.06
CA PRO A 27 5.42 1.67 35.26
C PRO A 27 5.06 0.20 34.98
N ASN A 28 4.62 -0.12 33.76
CA ASN A 28 4.24 -1.47 33.33
C ASN A 28 5.17 -2.05 32.27
N ASP A 29 6.24 -1.34 31.90
CA ASP A 29 7.14 -1.77 30.83
C ASP A 29 8.30 -2.61 31.39
N SER A 30 8.99 -3.36 30.52
CA SER A 30 10.21 -4.05 30.89
C SER A 30 11.30 -3.03 31.28
N SER A 31 12.21 -3.41 32.18
CA SER A 31 13.34 -2.55 32.57
C SER A 31 14.30 -2.25 31.42
N SER A 32 14.28 -3.09 30.37
CA SER A 32 15.03 -2.95 29.12
C SER A 32 14.39 -1.98 28.12
N ALA A 33 13.11 -1.62 28.28
CA ALA A 33 12.39 -0.73 27.37
C ALA A 33 12.78 0.74 27.57
N THR A 34 14.02 1.07 27.20
CA THR A 34 14.64 2.39 27.43
C THR A 34 14.52 3.35 26.24
N TYR A 35 13.96 2.90 25.11
CA TYR A 35 13.82 3.69 23.89
C TYR A 35 12.38 4.13 23.62
N CYS A 36 12.23 5.30 23.01
CA CYS A 36 10.95 5.80 22.51
C CYS A 36 10.69 5.31 21.09
N CYS A 37 9.61 4.56 20.88
CA CYS A 37 9.31 3.86 19.64
C CYS A 37 7.88 4.15 19.17
N GLY A 38 7.57 3.76 17.92
CA GLY A 38 6.23 3.86 17.36
C GLY A 38 6.07 4.99 16.35
N PHE A 39 4.92 5.66 16.40
CA PHE A 39 4.48 6.64 15.41
C PHE A 39 4.29 8.03 16.02
N ALA A 40 4.13 9.05 15.17
CA ALA A 40 3.89 10.41 15.64
C ALA A 40 2.61 10.54 16.51
N ASP A 41 1.62 9.68 16.28
CA ASP A 41 0.31 9.60 16.94
C ASP A 41 0.17 8.38 17.87
N LEU A 42 1.23 7.59 18.07
CA LEU A 42 1.25 6.44 18.98
C LEU A 42 2.69 6.14 19.40
N LYS A 43 3.14 6.75 20.50
CA LYS A 43 4.47 6.51 21.06
C LYS A 43 4.39 5.53 22.23
N TYR A 44 5.35 4.62 22.31
CA TYR A 44 5.48 3.61 23.37
C TYR A 44 6.96 3.30 23.66
N CYS A 45 7.23 2.71 24.83
CA CYS A 45 8.59 2.30 25.20
C CYS A 45 8.94 0.95 24.57
N CYS A 46 10.14 0.81 24.00
CA CYS A 46 10.62 -0.46 23.46
C CYS A 46 12.12 -0.70 23.73
N GLU A 47 12.57 -1.94 23.49
CA GLU A 47 13.92 -2.40 23.82
C GLU A 47 14.94 -2.12 22.70
N GLU A 48 14.48 -1.97 21.45
CA GLU A 48 15.33 -1.70 20.29
C GLU A 48 15.33 -0.21 19.87
N PRO A 49 16.50 0.38 19.57
CA PRO A 49 16.58 1.73 19.01
C PRO A 49 16.05 1.78 17.56
N ASP A 50 15.83 2.99 17.04
CA ASP A 50 15.47 3.28 15.64
C ASP A 50 14.10 2.77 15.14
N HIS A 51 13.23 2.32 16.05
CA HIS A 51 11.84 1.94 15.75
C HIS A 51 10.85 3.11 15.80
N PHE A 52 11.32 4.35 15.64
CA PHE A 52 10.48 5.55 15.60
C PHE A 52 10.25 6.02 14.17
N PHE A 53 8.98 6.05 13.76
CA PHE A 53 8.54 6.51 12.45
C PHE A 53 7.82 7.86 12.61
N PRO A 54 8.34 8.97 12.03
CA PRO A 54 7.79 10.31 12.17
C PRO A 54 6.54 10.56 11.32
N TYR A 55 5.71 9.55 11.13
CA TYR A 55 4.46 9.61 10.37
C TYR A 55 3.31 9.12 11.24
N SER A 56 2.11 9.64 11.00
CA SER A 56 0.91 9.13 11.67
C SER A 56 0.60 7.70 11.20
N HIS A 57 0.19 6.84 12.11
CA HIS A 57 -0.23 5.47 11.82
C HIS A 57 -1.34 5.43 10.76
N SER A 58 -2.25 6.41 10.77
CA SER A 58 -3.29 6.57 9.74
C SER A 58 -2.75 6.75 8.31
N TYR A 59 -1.55 7.30 8.14
CA TYR A 59 -0.94 7.49 6.82
C TYR A 59 -0.53 6.15 6.19
N MET A 60 -0.10 5.17 7.00
CA MET A 60 0.26 3.84 6.49
C MET A 60 -0.97 3.06 6.01
N TRP A 61 -2.09 3.20 6.74
CA TRP A 61 -3.36 2.62 6.30
C TRP A 61 -3.85 3.25 4.99
N ALA A 62 -3.81 4.59 4.88
CA ALA A 62 -4.19 5.29 3.67
C ALA A 62 -3.34 4.90 2.45
N LEU A 63 -2.02 4.72 2.64
CA LEU A 63 -1.10 4.30 1.58
C LEU A 63 -1.43 2.89 1.06
N SER A 64 -1.71 1.95 1.97
CA SER A 64 -2.08 0.57 1.62
C SER A 64 -3.41 0.52 0.85
N VAL A 65 -4.44 1.19 1.36
CA VAL A 65 -5.75 1.26 0.69
C VAL A 65 -5.64 1.93 -0.68
N GLY A 66 -4.90 3.04 -0.78
CA GLY A 66 -4.66 3.72 -2.05
C GLY A 66 -3.98 2.82 -3.09
N ALA A 67 -2.95 2.06 -2.68
CA ALA A 67 -2.26 1.13 -3.56
C ALA A 67 -3.17 -0.02 -4.04
N LEU A 68 -3.96 -0.61 -3.14
CA LEU A 68 -4.95 -1.67 -3.45
C LEU A 68 -5.97 -1.19 -4.48
N VAL A 69 -6.55 0.00 -4.26
CA VAL A 69 -7.55 0.57 -5.17
C VAL A 69 -6.92 0.93 -6.52
N GLY A 70 -5.75 1.56 -6.51
CA GLY A 70 -5.06 1.97 -7.74
C GLY A 70 -4.63 0.79 -8.60
N LEU A 71 -3.94 -0.19 -8.01
CA LEU A 71 -3.52 -1.40 -8.73
C LEU A 71 -4.70 -2.25 -9.19
N GLY A 72 -5.76 -2.35 -8.37
CA GLY A 72 -6.99 -3.06 -8.73
C GLY A 72 -7.68 -2.43 -9.95
N PHE A 73 -7.84 -1.11 -9.94
CA PHE A 73 -8.45 -0.41 -11.07
C PHE A 73 -7.60 -0.51 -12.34
N ALA A 74 -6.28 -0.33 -12.22
CA ALA A 74 -5.36 -0.49 -13.34
C ALA A 74 -5.44 -1.91 -13.95
N ALA A 75 -5.47 -2.95 -13.10
CA ALA A 75 -5.60 -4.34 -13.54
C ALA A 75 -6.94 -4.60 -14.23
N LEU A 76 -8.05 -4.07 -13.70
CA LEU A 76 -9.39 -4.19 -14.30
C LEU A 76 -9.44 -3.56 -15.71
N VAL A 77 -8.92 -2.34 -15.85
CA VAL A 77 -8.87 -1.64 -17.14
C VAL A 77 -8.00 -2.40 -18.14
N PHE A 78 -6.83 -2.86 -17.71
CA PHE A 78 -5.93 -3.66 -18.56
C PHE A 78 -6.60 -4.96 -19.01
N LEU A 79 -7.25 -5.69 -18.09
CA LEU A 79 -7.95 -6.92 -18.40
C LEU A 79 -9.09 -6.68 -19.41
N ALA A 80 -9.88 -5.62 -19.23
CA ALA A 80 -10.96 -5.27 -20.14
C ALA A 80 -10.43 -4.97 -21.55
N PHE A 81 -9.30 -4.28 -21.66
CA PHE A 81 -8.64 -4.02 -22.94
C PHE A 81 -8.19 -5.32 -23.62
N VAL A 82 -7.52 -6.21 -22.89
CA VAL A 82 -7.08 -7.51 -23.41
C VAL A 82 -8.27 -8.35 -23.88
N VAL A 83 -9.33 -8.44 -23.07
CA VAL A 83 -10.55 -9.17 -23.43
C VAL A 83 -11.18 -8.59 -24.71
N SER A 84 -11.26 -7.27 -24.84
CA SER A 84 -11.79 -6.61 -26.03
C SER A 84 -10.99 -6.99 -27.28
N VAL A 85 -9.66 -6.93 -27.22
CA VAL A 85 -8.76 -7.31 -28.33
C VAL A 85 -8.90 -8.80 -28.66
N CYS A 86 -8.96 -9.68 -27.65
CA CYS A 86 -9.16 -11.12 -27.86
C CYS A 86 -10.50 -11.42 -28.54
N VAL A 87 -11.59 -10.78 -28.10
CA VAL A 87 -12.92 -10.96 -28.70
C VAL A 87 -12.93 -10.43 -30.13
N LEU A 88 -12.37 -9.26 -30.39
CA LEU A 88 -12.26 -8.71 -31.75
C LEU A 88 -11.41 -9.61 -32.65
N GLY A 89 -10.28 -10.11 -32.16
CA GLY A 89 -9.43 -11.07 -32.88
C GLY A 89 -10.15 -12.39 -33.15
N TYR A 90 -10.83 -12.95 -32.15
CA TYR A 90 -11.62 -14.18 -32.30
C TYR A 90 -12.76 -13.99 -33.31
N LEU A 91 -13.53 -12.91 -33.18
CA LEU A 91 -14.57 -12.57 -34.13
C LEU A 91 -13.98 -12.40 -35.52
N PHE A 92 -12.86 -11.71 -35.70
CA PHE A 92 -12.23 -11.57 -37.01
C PHE A 92 -11.80 -12.92 -37.61
N LEU A 93 -11.30 -13.85 -36.80
CA LEU A 93 -10.97 -15.21 -37.22
C LEU A 93 -12.22 -16.04 -37.58
N CYS A 94 -13.33 -15.85 -36.87
CA CYS A 94 -14.59 -16.56 -37.08
C CYS A 94 -15.47 -15.94 -38.18
N THR A 95 -15.42 -14.62 -38.37
CA THR A 95 -16.17 -13.85 -39.36
C THR A 95 -15.40 -13.66 -40.66
N LYS A 96 -14.08 -13.95 -40.69
CA LYS A 96 -13.42 -14.35 -41.93
C LYS A 96 -14.15 -15.58 -42.44
N PRO A 97 -14.87 -15.52 -43.59
CA PRO A 97 -15.47 -16.72 -44.13
C PRO A 97 -14.33 -17.69 -44.43
N ARG A 98 -14.38 -18.89 -43.86
CA ARG A 98 -13.60 -20.06 -44.30
C ARG A 98 -13.75 -20.35 -45.82
N GLY A 99 -14.57 -19.57 -46.55
CA GLY A 99 -14.77 -19.63 -48.00
C GLY A 99 -14.08 -18.55 -48.85
N ARG A 100 -13.12 -17.76 -48.33
CA ARG A 100 -12.34 -16.82 -49.17
C ARG A 100 -10.81 -16.98 -49.03
N LEU A 101 -10.35 -18.19 -48.72
CA LEU A 101 -8.92 -18.54 -48.83
C LEU A 101 -8.61 -19.65 -49.83
N ASP A 102 -9.58 -20.18 -50.58
CA ASP A 102 -9.30 -21.12 -51.67
C ASP A 102 -10.06 -20.75 -52.95
N SER A 103 -9.35 -20.87 -54.07
CA SER A 103 -9.74 -20.63 -55.47
C SER A 103 -9.71 -19.18 -55.96
N GLY A 104 -8.59 -18.79 -56.61
CA GLY A 104 -8.65 -17.64 -57.51
C GLY A 104 -7.36 -16.99 -58.01
N LEU A 105 -6.16 -17.53 -57.79
CA LEU A 105 -4.97 -17.04 -58.52
C LEU A 105 -4.60 -18.00 -59.66
N HIS A 106 -5.41 -17.97 -60.72
CA HIS A 106 -5.04 -18.54 -62.01
C HIS A 106 -4.15 -17.52 -62.73
N LEU A 107 -2.83 -17.71 -62.63
CA LEU A 107 -1.85 -17.02 -63.47
C LEU A 107 -1.97 -17.61 -64.89
N GLN A 108 -2.61 -16.86 -65.77
CA GLN A 108 -2.56 -17.07 -67.22
C GLN A 108 -1.50 -16.15 -67.81
#